data_AF-T1A2T6-F1
#
_entry.id   AF-T1A2T6-F1
#
_cell.length_a   1.000
_cell.length_b   1.000
_cell.length_c   1.000
_cell.angle_alpha   90.00
_cell.angle_beta   90.00
_cell.angle_gamma   90.00
#
_symmetry.space_group_name_H-M   'P 1'
#
loop_
_entity.id
_entity.type
_entity.pdbx_description
1 polymer ?
#
loop_
_entity_poly.entity_id
_entity_poly.type
_entity_poly.pdbx_seq_one_letter_code
_entity_poly.pdbx_strand_id
1 'polypeptide(L)' 'MRWRDLDAFNHVNNSVFLTYLEEARLQWLKDVPGPWFDAHAMPVLAASTLNYRRPIEWPASLHVELRC' A
#
# COMPACT_ATOMS: atom_id res chain seq x y z
N MET A 1 -2.80 -1.89 -11.37
CA MET A 1 -1.95 -3.03 -10.94
C MET A 1 -1.22 -3.66 -12.12
N ARG A 2 -0.23 -4.50 -11.88
CA ARG A 2 0.57 -5.17 -12.91
C ARG A 2 0.20 -6.65 -12.98
N TRP A 3 0.38 -7.30 -14.14
CA TRP A 3 0.13 -8.74 -14.28
C TRP A 3 1.01 -9.59 -13.34
N ARG A 4 2.26 -9.14 -13.09
CA ARG A 4 3.19 -9.77 -12.16
C ARG A 4 2.71 -9.79 -10.70
N ASP A 5 1.71 -8.99 -10.36
CA ASP A 5 1.19 -8.92 -9.00
C ASP A 5 0.31 -10.15 -8.67
N LEU A 6 -0.09 -10.92 -9.68
CA LEU A 6 -0.86 -12.16 -9.54
C LEU A 6 0.01 -13.30 -8.99
N ASP A 7 -0.61 -14.19 -8.20
CA ASP A 7 -0.04 -15.49 -7.85
C ASP A 7 -0.65 -16.65 -8.68
N ALA A 8 -0.30 -17.89 -8.35
CA ALA A 8 -0.75 -19.09 -9.05
C ALA A 8 -2.27 -19.31 -9.00
N PHE A 9 -3.00 -18.63 -8.11
CA PHE A 9 -4.46 -18.68 -8.01
C PHE A 9 -5.15 -17.62 -8.88
N ASN A 10 -4.38 -16.90 -9.72
CA ASN A 10 -4.89 -15.91 -10.68
C ASN A 10 -5.60 -14.71 -10.03
N HIS A 11 -5.19 -14.37 -8.81
CA HIS A 11 -5.55 -13.12 -8.14
C HIS A 11 -4.30 -12.48 -7.54
N VAL A 12 -4.39 -11.20 -7.18
CA VAL A 12 -3.27 -10.47 -6.58
C VAL A 12 -2.78 -11.21 -5.33
N ASN A 13 -1.48 -11.43 -5.25
CA ASN A 13 -0.85 -12.02 -4.08
C ASN A 13 -1.10 -11.14 -2.86
N ASN A 14 -1.56 -11.73 -1.75
CA ASN A 14 -1.90 -11.00 -0.53
C ASN A 14 -0.75 -10.11 -0.01
N SER A 15 0.51 -10.52 -0.16
CA SER A 15 1.67 -9.72 0.26
C SER A 15 1.84 -8.42 -0.53
N VAL A 16 1.39 -8.38 -1.80
CA VAL A 16 1.52 -7.20 -2.68
C VAL A 16 0.61 -6.06 -2.22
N PHE A 17 -0.45 -6.35 -1.45
CA PHE A 17 -1.28 -5.29 -0.85
C PHE A 17 -0.47 -4.35 0.03
N LEU A 18 0.55 -4.85 0.74
CA LEU A 18 1.42 -4.00 1.56
C LEU A 18 2.20 -2.99 0.71
N THR A 19 2.61 -3.37 -0.50
CA THR A 19 3.27 -2.47 -1.46
C THR A 19 2.32 -1.37 -1.92
N TYR A 20 1.06 -1.69 -2.23
CA TYR A 20 0.07 -0.68 -2.62
C TYR A 20 -0.22 0.30 -1.48
N LEU A 21 -0.33 -0.19 -0.25
CA LEU A 21 -0.53 0.64 0.94
C LEU A 21 0.69 1.50 1.26
N GLU A 22 1.91 0.98 1.06
CA GLU A 22 3.14 1.73 1.19
C GLU A 22 3.22 2.87 0.18
N GLU A 23 2.95 2.59 -1.10
CA GLU A 23 2.94 3.60 -2.15
C GLU A 23 1.93 4.72 -1.83
N ALA A 24 0.69 4.37 -1.46
CA ALA A 24 -0.31 5.33 -1.06
C ALA A 24 0.11 6.16 0.17
N ARG A 25 0.71 5.51 1.18
CA ARG A 25 1.19 6.19 2.40
C ARG A 25 2.32 7.15 2.09
N LEU A 26 3.25 6.79 1.20
CA LEU A 26 4.33 7.68 0.76
C LEU A 26 3.80 8.86 -0.04
N GLN A 27 2.76 8.67 -0.85
CA GLN A 27 2.09 9.77 -1.55
C GLN A 27 1.44 10.72 -0.55
N TRP A 28 0.70 10.21 0.44
CA TRP A 28 0.07 11.03 1.47
C TRP A 28 1.08 11.74 2.38
N LEU A 29 2.15 11.06 2.81
CA LEU A 29 3.17 11.65 3.67
C LEU A 29 3.82 12.89 3.07
N LYS A 30 4.00 12.95 1.74
CA LYS A 30 4.53 14.13 1.04
C LYS A 30 3.76 15.41 1.33
N ASP A 31 2.46 15.28 1.62
CA ASP A 31 1.57 16.40 1.87
C ASP A 31 1.45 16.75 3.37
N VAL A 32 2.06 15.94 4.25
CA VAL A 32 2.06 16.18 5.70
C VAL A 32 3.06 17.31 6.04
N PRO A 33 2.63 18.36 6.76
CA PRO A 33 3.52 19.46 7.14
C PRO A 33 4.46 19.07 8.30
N GLY A 34 5.65 19.67 8.32
CA GLY A 34 6.63 19.52 9.40
C GLY A 34 7.78 18.54 9.10
N PRO A 35 8.78 18.43 10.00
CA PRO A 35 9.93 17.56 9.81
C PRO A 35 9.57 16.10 10.14
N TRP A 36 9.11 15.35 9.14
CA TRP A 36 8.83 13.92 9.25
C TRP A 36 9.81 13.05 8.43
N PHE A 37 10.65 13.67 7.59
CA PHE A 37 11.63 12.97 6.75
C PHE A 37 12.92 13.79 6.63
N ASP A 38 13.82 13.59 7.59
CA ASP A 38 15.16 14.16 7.60
C ASP A 38 16.16 13.23 8.30
N ALA A 39 17.35 13.74 8.61
CA ALA A 39 18.40 12.96 9.28
C ALA A 39 18.06 12.58 10.73
N HIS A 40 17.03 13.17 11.33
CA HIS A 40 16.64 13.01 12.72
C HIS A 40 15.28 12.32 12.89
N ALA A 41 14.41 12.38 11.88
CA ALA A 41 13.08 11.77 11.91
C ALA A 41 12.74 11.06 10.59
N MET A 42 12.35 9.79 10.68
CA MET A 42 11.83 9.01 9.56
C MET A 42 10.72 8.07 10.05
N PRO A 43 9.63 7.89 9.27
CA PRO A 43 8.55 6.99 9.64
C PRO A 43 8.97 5.53 9.46
N VAL A 44 8.58 4.68 10.42
CA VAL A 44 8.76 3.22 10.34
C VAL A 44 7.40 2.54 10.54
N LEU A 45 7.12 1.52 9.73
CA LEU A 45 5.92 0.70 9.90
C LEU A 45 6.09 -0.22 11.12
N ALA A 46 5.44 0.11 12.23
CA ALA A 46 5.50 -0.70 13.45
C ALA A 46 4.59 -1.95 13.40
N ALA A 47 3.42 -1.84 12.76
CA ALA A 47 2.46 -2.93 12.64
C ALA A 47 1.54 -2.74 11.43
N SER A 48 1.01 -3.84 10.90
CA SER A 48 -0.02 -3.85 9.86
C SER A 48 -1.08 -4.91 10.15
N THR A 49 -2.35 -4.55 10.01
CA THR A 49 -3.48 -5.49 10.06
C THR A 49 -4.29 -5.33 8.79
N LEU A 50 -4.45 -6.43 8.04
CA LEU A 50 -5.18 -6.44 6.78
C LEU A 50 -6.33 -7.44 6.87
N ASN A 51 -7.50 -7.00 6.43
CA ASN A 51 -8.70 -7.82 6.32
C ASN A 51 -9.07 -7.94 4.84
N TYR A 52 -8.71 -9.04 4.21
CA TYR A 52 -9.04 -9.30 2.80
C TYR A 52 -10.52 -9.67 2.68
N ARG A 53 -11.27 -8.91 1.86
CA ARG A 53 -12.73 -9.10 1.69
C ARG A 53 -13.10 -9.74 0.36
N ARG A 54 -12.37 -9.41 -0.71
CA ARG A 54 -12.58 -9.93 -2.06
C ARG A 54 -11.23 -10.01 -2.78
N PRO A 55 -11.02 -11.01 -3.65
CA PRO A 55 -9.83 -11.06 -4.50
C PRO A 55 -9.84 -9.91 -5.52
N ILE A 56 -8.66 -9.54 -5.99
CA ILE A 56 -8.47 -8.60 -7.11
C ILE A 56 -7.95 -9.42 -8.30
N GLU A 57 -8.68 -9.38 -9.40
CA GLU A 57 -8.35 -10.09 -10.65
C GLU A 57 -7.81 -9.13 -11.71
N TRP A 58 -7.12 -9.67 -12.71
CA TRP A 58 -6.56 -8.88 -13.81
C TRP A 58 -7.51 -8.76 -15.01
N PRO A 59 -7.63 -7.57 -15.63
CA PRO A 59 -7.05 -6.27 -15.24
C PRO A 59 -7.90 -5.50 -14.21
N ALA A 60 -7.25 -4.68 -13.38
CA ALA A 60 -7.94 -3.83 -12.40
C ALA A 60 -7.23 -2.49 -12.17
N SER A 61 -8.04 -1.46 -11.92
CA SER A 61 -7.62 -0.17 -11.39
C SER A 61 -7.97 -0.10 -9.91
N LEU A 62 -6.99 0.29 -9.09
CA LEU A 62 -7.13 0.33 -7.64
C LEU A 62 -7.28 1.77 -7.18
N HIS A 63 -8.22 1.99 -6.27
CA HIS A 63 -8.34 3.21 -5.50
C HIS A 63 -7.96 2.88 -4.05
N VAL A 64 -6.96 3.58 -3.52
CA VAL A 64 -6.51 3.42 -2.13
C VAL A 64 -6.87 4.70 -1.39
N GLU A 65 -7.66 4.57 -0.33
CA GLU A 65 -8.08 5.66 0.52
C GLU A 65 -7.35 5.59 1.86
N LEU A 66 -6.83 6.73 2.32
CA LEU A 66 -6.19 6.88 3.62
C LEU A 66 -7.02 7.85 4.47
N ARG A 67 -7.19 7.53 5.75
CA ARG A 67 -7.93 8.34 6.72
C ARG A 67 -7.13 8.47 8.00
N CYS A 68 -7.16 9.66 8.61
CA CYS A 68 -6.59 9.96 9.91
C CYS A 68 -7.72 10.17 10.93
#